data_AF-A0A9P0KF36-F1
#
_entry.id   AF-A0A9P0KF36-F1
#
_cell.length_a   1.000
_cell.length_b   1.000
_cell.length_c   1.000
_cell.angle_alpha   90.00
_cell.angle_beta   90.00
_cell.angle_gamma   90.00
#
_symmetry.space_group_name_H-M   'P 1'
#
loop_
_entity.id
_entity.type
_entity.pdbx_description
1 polymer ?
#
loop_
_entity_poly.entity_id
_entity_poly.type
_entity_poly.pdbx_seq_one_letter_code
_entity_poly.pdbx_strand_id
1 'polypeptide(L)' 'MTKYTTNKMPMTPPVCSQTGPGYYAARKCKQYYQCTRILYWNNMYLKTCPDEEIYDQKQQKCVTGGPCIDGRLN' A
#
# COMPACT_ATOMS: atom_id res chain seq x y z
N MET A 1 -25.74 -14.09 -5.53
CA MET A 1 -25.24 -13.31 -4.39
C MET A 1 -23.73 -13.45 -4.36
N THR A 2 -23.01 -12.47 -4.91
CA THR A 2 -21.54 -12.51 -5.01
C THR A 2 -20.97 -12.26 -3.62
N LYS A 3 -20.33 -13.27 -3.03
CA LYS A 3 -19.63 -13.14 -1.74
C LYS A 3 -18.42 -12.25 -1.95
N TYR A 4 -18.56 -10.96 -1.65
CA TYR A 4 -17.42 -10.09 -1.43
C TYR A 4 -16.76 -10.54 -0.13
N THR A 5 -15.81 -11.46 -0.23
CA THR A 5 -14.91 -11.77 0.89
C THR A 5 -14.15 -10.49 1.17
N THR A 6 -14.63 -9.74 2.17
CA THR A 6 -14.03 -8.51 2.67
C THR A 6 -12.69 -8.86 3.28
N ASN A 7 -11.67 -9.01 2.43
CA ASN A 7 -10.29 -9.12 2.85
C ASN A 7 -9.84 -7.70 3.18
N LYS A 8 -10.30 -7.21 4.35
CA LYS A 8 -10.03 -5.86 4.83
C LYS A 8 -8.54 -5.64 4.70
N MET A 9 -8.14 -4.73 3.81
CA MET A 9 -6.79 -4.21 3.91
C MET A 9 -6.57 -3.74 5.35
N PRO A 10 -5.34 -3.86 5.88
CA PRO A 10 -5.04 -3.28 7.17
C PRO A 10 -5.37 -1.78 7.08
N MET A 11 -6.53 -1.45 7.62
CA MET A 11 -7.06 -0.11 7.74
C MET A 11 -6.14 0.77 8.60
N THR A 12 -5.24 0.11 9.32
CA THR A 12 -4.17 0.65 10.13
C THR A 12 -2.87 0.76 9.33
N PRO A 13 -2.16 1.90 9.43
CA PRO A 13 -0.82 2.05 8.87
C PRO A 13 0.11 0.91 9.33
N PRO A 14 1.05 0.45 8.48
CA PRO A 14 2.03 -0.53 8.88
C PRO A 14 2.95 0.03 9.97
N VAL A 15 3.31 -0.81 10.94
CA VAL A 15 4.28 -0.46 11.97
C VAL A 15 5.67 -0.79 11.43
N CYS A 16 6.34 0.20 10.83
CA CYS A 16 7.64 0.01 10.16
C CYS A 16 8.72 -0.63 11.05
N SER A 17 8.66 -0.43 12.38
CA SER A 17 9.58 -1.07 13.32
C SER A 17 9.39 -2.59 13.43
N GLN A 18 8.21 -3.11 13.08
CA GLN A 18 7.88 -4.54 13.10
C GLN A 18 7.98 -5.16 11.71
N THR A 19 7.45 -4.50 10.69
CA THR A 19 7.43 -5.03 9.32
C THR A 19 8.74 -4.84 8.56
N GLY A 20 9.59 -3.91 9.02
CA GLY A 20 10.86 -3.59 8.38
C GLY A 20 10.74 -2.60 7.21
N PRO A 21 11.85 -2.31 6.52
CA PRO A 21 11.86 -1.44 5.34
C PRO A 21 11.16 -2.12 4.16
N GLY A 22 10.35 -1.36 3.42
CA GLY A 22 9.58 -1.88 2.30
C GLY A 22 8.42 -0.97 1.90
N TYR A 23 7.62 -1.46 0.95
CA TYR A 23 6.44 -0.76 0.43
C TYR A 23 5.18 -1.55 0.75
N TYR A 24 4.20 -0.87 1.36
CA TYR A 24 2.96 -1.46 1.85
C TYR A 24 1.78 -0.68 1.30
N ALA A 25 0.70 -1.38 0.99
CA ALA A 25 -0.50 -0.72 0.51
C ALA A 25 -1.13 0.16 1.60
N ALA A 26 -1.68 1.31 1.18
CA ALA A 26 -2.47 2.16 2.05
C ALA A 26 -3.97 1.95 1.79
N ARG A 27 -4.81 2.58 2.63
CA ARG A 27 -6.27 2.56 2.43
C ARG A 27 -6.68 3.09 1.06
N LYS A 28 -5.99 4.13 0.56
CA LYS A 28 -6.25 4.66 -0.77
C LYS A 28 -5.38 3.89 -1.76
N CYS A 29 -6.01 3.43 -2.84
CA CYS A 29 -5.41 2.70 -3.95
C CYS A 29 -4.22 3.41 -4.58
N LYS A 30 -4.33 4.74 -4.71
CA LYS A 30 -3.28 5.59 -5.24
C LYS A 30 -2.22 5.90 -4.19
N GLN A 31 -2.30 5.36 -2.98
CA GLN A 31 -1.38 5.64 -1.89
C GLN A 31 -0.74 4.36 -1.37
N TYR A 32 0.47 4.51 -0.87
CA TYR A 32 1.24 3.43 -0.28
C TYR A 32 2.15 3.99 0.81
N TYR A 33 2.40 3.16 1.82
CA TYR A 33 3.37 3.45 2.86
C TYR A 33 4.73 2.92 2.44
N GLN A 34 5.72 3.80 2.45
CA GLN A 34 7.12 3.44 2.32
C GLN A 34 7.75 3.48 3.71
N CYS A 35 8.09 2.32 4.23
CA CYS A 35 8.93 2.20 5.41
C CYS A 35 10.40 2.23 4.96
N THR A 36 11.18 3.15 5.52
CA THR A 36 12.63 3.20 5.33
C THR A 36 13.32 3.14 6.68
N ARG A 37 14.50 2.53 6.70
CA ARG A 37 15.37 2.54 7.88
C ARG A 37 16.57 3.42 7.56
N ILE A 38 16.60 4.60 8.16
CA ILE A 38 17.70 5.54 8.01
C ILE A 38 18.46 5.52 9.33
N LEU A 39 19.71 5.07 9.30
CA LEU A 39 20.51 4.78 10.49
C LEU A 39 19.76 3.78 11.41
N TYR A 40 19.54 4.16 12.67
CA TYR A 40 18.83 3.36 13.68
C TYR A 40 17.34 3.74 13.81
N TRP A 41 16.82 4.60 12.93
CA TRP A 41 15.44 5.10 12.99
C TRP A 41 14.59 4.54 11.85
N ASN A 42 13.38 4.08 12.20
CA ASN A 42 12.37 3.65 11.22
C ASN A 42 11.50 4.84 10.86
N ASN A 43 11.48 5.21 9.58
CA ASN A 43 10.66 6.29 9.05
C ASN A 43 9.52 5.71 8.21
N MET A 44 8.33 6.27 8.35
CA MET A 44 7.16 5.93 7.55
C MET A 44 6.79 7.13 6.69
N TYR A 45 6.76 6.94 5.36
CA TYR A 45 6.32 7.94 4.42
C TYR A 45 5.05 7.48 3.72
N LEU A 46 3.98 8.24 3.81
CA LEU A 46 2.80 8.04 2.97
C LEU A 46 3.05 8.69 1.62
N LYS A 47 3.20 7.87 0.58
CA LYS A 47 3.38 8.32 -0.80
C LYS A 47 2.11 8.10 -1.60
N THR A 48 1.93 8.95 -2.60
CA THR A 48 0.83 8.84 -3.56
C THR A 48 1.46 8.55 -4.93
N CYS A 49 0.92 7.56 -5.64
CA CYS A 49 1.28 7.27 -7.01
C CYS A 49 0.98 8.48 -7.91
N PRO A 50 1.91 8.83 -8.83
CA PRO A 50 1.64 9.81 -9.87
C PRO A 50 0.55 9.29 -10.83
N ASP A 51 -0.09 10.21 -11.56
CA ASP A 51 -1.13 9.90 -12.55
C ASP A 51 -2.31 9.07 -12.00
N GLU A 52 -3.26 8.63 -12.82
CA GLU A 52 -4.34 7.70 -12.43
C GLU A 52 -3.83 6.27 -12.15
N GLU A 53 -2.60 6.16 -11.64
CA GLU A 53 -1.99 4.90 -11.27
C GLU A 53 -2.38 4.46 -9.87
N ILE A 54 -2.34 3.15 -9.67
CA ILE A 54 -2.69 2.48 -8.43
C ILE A 54 -1.48 1.67 -7.96
N TYR A 55 -1.24 1.68 -6.66
CA TYR A 55 -0.16 0.93 -6.07
C TYR A 55 -0.47 -0.58 -6.08
N ASP A 56 0.37 -1.33 -6.78
CA ASP A 56 0.37 -2.78 -6.77
C ASP A 56 1.33 -3.30 -5.69
N GLN A 57 0.78 -3.91 -4.64
CA GLN A 57 1.59 -4.52 -3.58
C GLN A 57 2.35 -5.77 -4.04
N LYS A 58 1.85 -6.53 -5.02
CA LYS A 58 2.54 -7.71 -5.57
C LYS A 58 3.79 -7.29 -6.34
N GLN A 59 3.69 -6.21 -7.12
CA GLN A 59 4.79 -5.68 -7.91
C GLN A 59 5.59 -4.58 -7.20
N GLN A 60 5.14 -4.14 -6.02
CA GLN A 60 5.68 -3.03 -5.22
C GLN A 60 5.89 -1.74 -6.03
N LYS A 61 4.99 -1.44 -6.97
CA LYS A 61 5.09 -0.27 -7.87
C LYS A 61 3.72 0.28 -8.22
N CYS A 62 3.68 1.53 -8.66
CA CYS A 62 2.50 2.12 -9.25
C CYS A 62 2.29 1.53 -10.65
N VAL A 63 1.06 1.15 -10.97
CA VAL A 63 0.69 0.62 -12.28
C VAL A 63 -0.57 1.32 -12.79
N THR A 64 -0.61 1.55 -14.10
CA THR A 64 -1.75 2.16 -14.78
C THR A 64 -2.83 1.12 -15.07
N GLY A 65 -4.10 1.42 -14.78
CA GLY A 65 -5.23 0.69 -15.37
C GLY A 65 -5.77 -0.55 -14.63
N GLY A 66 -5.51 -0.73 -13.34
CA GLY A 66 -6.21 -1.77 -12.56
C GLY A 66 -7.42 -1.21 -11.80
N PRO A 67 -8.59 -1.88 -11.76
CA PRO A 67 -9.64 -1.48 -10.83
C PRO A 67 -9.13 -1.71 -9.41
N CYS A 68 -9.11 -0.64 -8.62
CA CYS A 68 -8.83 -0.79 -7.21
C CYS A 68 -10.12 -1.10 -6.44
N ILE A 69 -10.17 -2.29 -5.87
CA ILE A 69 -11.22 -2.70 -4.96
C ILE A 69 -10.62 -2.72 -3.56
N ASP A 70 -11.11 -1.84 -2.69
CA ASP A 70 -10.75 -1.78 -1.26
C ASP A 70 -9.22 -1.64 -0.98
N GLY A 71 -8.51 -0.84 -1.80
CA GLY A 71 -7.09 -0.52 -1.58
C GLY A 71 -6.09 -1.46 -2.25
N ARG A 72 -6.53 -2.55 -2.93
CA ARG A 72 -5.63 -3.45 -3.68
C ARG A 72 -5.93 -3.43 -5.18
N LEU A 73 -4.86 -3.55 -5.98
CA LEU A 73 -4.97 -3.92 -7.40
C LEU A 73 -5.51 -5.36 -7.49
N ASN A 74 -6.59 -5.56 -8.25
CA ASN A 74 -7.21 -6.87 -8.51
C ASN A 74 -6.22 -7.85 -9.15
#